data_AF-A0A2C9A6X6-F1
#
_entry.id   AF-A0A2C9A6X6-F1
#
_cell.length_a   1.000
_cell.length_b   1.000
_cell.length_c   1.000
_cell.angle_alpha   90.00
_cell.angle_beta   90.00
_cell.angle_gamma   90.00
#
_symmetry.space_group_name_H-M   'P 1'
#
loop_
_entity.id
_entity.type
_entity.pdbx_description
1 polymer ?
#
loop_
_entity_poly.entity_id
_entity_poly.type
_entity_poly.pdbx_seq_one_letter_code
_entity_poly.pdbx_strand_id
1 'polypeptide(L)'
;MQITKITVSQAVQFFKKKDLWAKIALTVLFLSYLSFCRACFFNPIAGEIYPIYKYGDKNLNQCELNGKKIFLERENQNESFWYDFFVDTNAPCVWHLQYQDDDGSRKNILTYRFVIDGGVAGGGSLGPDIGIDERQDSIVIIYDAEPFDGFTIEPGPFSDKIVLQKGASRKDIISAHCAME
;
A
#
# COMPACT_ATOMS: atom_id res chain seq x y z
N MET A 1 18.46 -7.99 63.93
CA MET A 1 18.58 -8.15 62.45
C MET A 1 18.16 -9.58 62.11
N GLN A 2 16.90 -9.81 61.75
CA GLN A 2 16.41 -11.15 61.38
C GLN A 2 16.76 -11.41 59.91
N ILE A 3 17.65 -12.37 59.67
CA ILE A 3 17.94 -12.86 58.32
C ILE A 3 16.84 -13.88 58.00
N THR A 4 15.86 -13.46 57.19
CA THR A 4 14.80 -14.34 56.68
C THR A 4 15.43 -15.42 55.80
N LYS A 5 15.46 -16.67 56.27
CA LYS A 5 15.84 -17.84 55.46
C LYS A 5 14.79 -18.03 54.36
N ILE A 6 15.07 -17.53 53.17
CA ILE A 6 14.28 -17.83 51.97
C ILE A 6 14.41 -19.32 51.70
N THR A 7 13.31 -20.06 51.80
CA THR A 7 13.31 -21.49 51.47
C THR A 7 13.45 -21.66 49.95
N VAL A 8 14.06 -22.77 49.51
CA VAL A 8 14.25 -23.07 48.08
C VAL A 8 12.93 -22.97 47.30
N SER A 9 11.82 -23.39 47.91
CA SER A 9 10.46 -23.23 47.37
C SER A 9 10.07 -21.77 47.09
N GLN A 10 10.32 -20.87 48.04
CA GLN A 10 10.05 -19.44 47.89
C GLN A 10 10.95 -18.79 46.83
N ALA A 11 12.22 -19.20 46.75
CA ALA A 11 13.12 -18.76 45.69
C ALA A 11 12.63 -19.23 44.30
N VAL A 12 12.23 -20.50 44.16
CA VAL A 12 11.69 -21.05 42.90
C VAL A 12 10.41 -20.33 42.47
N GLN A 13 9.48 -20.06 43.37
CA GLN A 13 8.27 -19.29 43.04
C GLN A 13 8.59 -17.84 42.65
N PHE A 14 9.56 -17.22 43.31
CA PHE A 14 10.00 -15.87 42.98
C PHE A 14 10.65 -15.80 41.58
N PHE A 15 11.50 -16.78 41.23
CA PHE A 15 12.09 -16.88 39.90
C PHE A 15 11.03 -17.15 38.82
N LYS A 16 10.07 -18.04 39.07
CA LYS A 16 8.94 -18.28 38.14
C LYS A 16 8.09 -17.04 37.93
N LYS A 17 7.83 -16.26 38.99
CA LYS A 17 7.08 -14.99 38.89
C LYS A 17 7.86 -13.98 38.05
N LYS A 18 9.16 -13.82 38.28
CA LYS A 18 10.01 -12.92 37.47
C LYS A 18 10.11 -13.35 36.00
N ASP A 19 10.26 -14.65 35.74
CA ASP A 19 10.28 -15.22 34.39
C ASP A 19 8.96 -14.97 33.64
N LEU A 20 7.81 -15.15 34.32
CA LEU A 20 6.50 -14.82 33.76
C LEU A 20 6.39 -13.34 33.40
N TRP A 21 6.80 -12.44 34.28
CA TRP A 21 6.77 -10.99 34.02
C TRP A 21 7.74 -10.59 32.89
N ALA A 22 8.92 -11.20 32.81
CA ALA A 22 9.87 -10.97 31.73
C ALA A 22 9.29 -11.42 30.37
N LYS A 23 8.64 -12.59 30.33
CA LYS A 23 7.93 -13.09 29.14
C LYS A 23 6.80 -12.16 28.72
N ILE A 24 5.95 -11.72 29.66
CA ILE A 24 4.87 -10.77 29.38
C ILE A 24 5.44 -9.47 28.81
N ALA A 25 6.49 -8.91 29.43
CA ALA A 25 7.12 -7.68 28.96
C ALA A 25 7.70 -7.82 27.55
N LEU A 26 8.38 -8.94 27.26
CA LEU A 26 8.91 -9.24 25.94
C LEU A 26 7.79 -9.37 24.90
N THR A 27 6.72 -10.10 25.24
CA THR A 27 5.56 -10.26 24.35
C THR A 27 4.90 -8.92 24.07
N VAL A 28 4.71 -8.07 25.07
CA VAL A 28 4.14 -6.73 24.88
C VAL A 28 5.04 -5.89 23.99
N LEU A 29 6.36 -5.85 24.25
CA LEU A 29 7.30 -5.12 23.40
C LEU A 29 7.29 -5.63 21.96
N PHE A 30 7.24 -6.95 21.76
CA PHE A 30 7.16 -7.56 20.44
C PHE A 30 5.85 -7.21 19.72
N LEU A 31 4.71 -7.28 20.41
CA LEU A 31 3.40 -6.89 19.84
C LEU A 31 3.30 -5.39 19.55
N SER A 32 3.90 -4.55 20.41
CA SER A 32 4.02 -3.11 20.17
C SER A 32 4.92 -2.82 18.98
N TYR A 33 6.05 -3.53 18.85
CA TYR A 33 6.93 -3.44 17.69
C TYR A 33 6.21 -3.86 16.41
N LEU A 34 5.47 -4.97 16.42
CA LEU A 34 4.68 -5.40 15.26
C LEU A 34 3.60 -4.39 14.88
N SER A 35 2.89 -3.82 15.87
CA SER A 35 1.90 -2.75 15.64
C SER A 35 2.56 -1.49 15.05
N PHE A 36 3.73 -1.12 15.55
CA PHE A 36 4.51 0.01 15.05
C PHE A 36 5.03 -0.25 13.64
N CYS A 37 5.55 -1.44 13.35
CA CYS A 37 5.96 -1.84 12.03
C CYS A 37 4.79 -1.82 11.04
N ARG A 38 3.60 -2.31 11.41
CA ARG A 38 2.41 -2.20 10.56
C ARG A 38 2.02 -0.74 10.24
N ALA A 39 2.31 0.19 11.17
CA ALA A 39 2.01 1.61 10.97
C ALA A 39 3.12 2.38 10.24
N CYS A 40 4.39 1.97 10.39
CA CYS A 40 5.55 2.63 9.80
C CYS A 40 5.93 2.07 8.43
N PHE A 41 5.80 0.76 8.24
CA PHE A 41 5.77 0.18 6.91
C PHE A 41 4.33 0.30 6.44
N PHE A 42 4.01 1.41 5.79
CA PHE A 42 2.85 1.49 4.92
C PHE A 42 3.04 0.42 3.83
N ASN A 43 2.80 -0.85 4.12
CA ASN A 43 2.64 -1.85 3.08
C ASN A 43 1.18 -1.74 2.65
N PRO A 44 0.91 -1.41 1.36
CA PRO A 44 -0.45 -1.32 0.88
C PRO A 44 -1.13 -2.67 1.09
N ILE A 45 -2.23 -2.71 1.82
CA ILE A 45 -3.01 -3.91 2.05
C ILE A 45 -3.65 -4.34 0.73
N ALA A 46 -3.40 -5.58 0.34
CA ALA A 46 -4.06 -6.25 -0.77
C ALA A 46 -5.59 -6.07 -0.75
N GLY A 47 -6.18 -5.69 -1.89
CA GLY A 47 -7.63 -5.49 -2.04
C GLY A 47 -8.18 -4.17 -1.49
N GLU A 48 -7.33 -3.28 -0.95
CA GLU A 48 -7.75 -1.92 -0.62
C GLU A 48 -7.77 -1.01 -1.85
N ILE A 49 -8.68 -0.03 -1.82
CA ILE A 49 -8.76 1.04 -2.81
C ILE A 49 -7.80 2.16 -2.40
N TYR A 50 -6.87 2.47 -3.30
CA TYR A 50 -5.90 3.53 -3.15
C TYR A 50 -6.32 4.78 -3.93
N PRO A 51 -6.10 5.98 -3.37
CA PRO A 51 -6.31 7.22 -4.09
C PRO A 51 -5.34 7.30 -5.27
N ILE A 52 -5.85 7.73 -6.43
CA ILE A 52 -5.02 8.01 -7.61
C ILE A 52 -4.14 9.24 -7.34
N TYR A 53 -4.66 10.23 -6.62
CA TYR A 53 -3.92 11.42 -6.22
C TYR A 53 -3.47 11.34 -4.76
N LYS A 54 -2.17 11.16 -4.54
CA LYS A 54 -1.55 11.50 -3.25
C LYS A 54 -0.84 12.84 -3.41
N TYR A 55 -1.18 13.79 -2.54
CA TYR A 55 -0.50 15.08 -2.27
C TYR A 55 -1.13 16.36 -2.88
N GLY A 56 -1.55 17.24 -1.95
CA GLY A 56 -2.20 18.55 -2.15
C GLY A 56 -3.21 18.81 -1.03
N ASP A 57 -3.87 19.98 -1.02
CA ASP A 57 -4.95 20.35 -0.08
C ASP A 57 -6.27 19.56 -0.33
N LYS A 58 -6.22 18.58 -1.24
CA LYS A 58 -7.35 17.77 -1.68
C LYS A 58 -6.91 16.31 -1.68
N ASN A 59 -7.34 15.55 -0.67
CA ASN A 59 -7.34 14.09 -0.71
C ASN A 59 -8.37 13.64 -1.76
N LEU A 60 -7.99 13.65 -3.04
CA LEU A 60 -8.87 13.25 -4.14
C LEU A 60 -8.75 11.75 -4.35
N ASN A 61 -9.61 11.02 -3.66
CA ASN A 61 -9.63 9.56 -3.69
C ASN A 61 -10.19 8.98 -4.99
N GLN A 62 -10.84 9.79 -5.83
CA GLN A 62 -11.68 9.31 -6.92
C GLN A 62 -11.61 10.28 -8.10
N CYS A 63 -11.50 9.71 -9.29
CA CYS A 63 -11.49 10.40 -10.57
C CYS A 63 -12.70 9.90 -11.36
N GLU A 64 -13.43 10.77 -12.06
CA GLU A 64 -14.55 10.35 -12.91
C GLU A 64 -14.16 10.49 -14.38
N LEU A 65 -14.37 9.44 -15.17
CA LEU A 65 -14.21 9.47 -16.62
C LEU A 65 -15.49 8.96 -17.27
N ASN A 66 -16.14 9.79 -18.09
CA ASN A 66 -17.41 9.47 -18.76
C ASN A 66 -18.48 8.86 -17.83
N GLY A 67 -18.67 9.40 -16.61
CA GLY A 67 -19.66 8.85 -15.66
C GLY A 67 -19.15 7.70 -14.80
N LYS A 68 -17.92 7.22 -15.02
CA LYS A 68 -17.38 6.02 -14.36
C LYS A 68 -16.33 6.40 -13.34
N LYS A 69 -16.47 5.87 -12.12
CA LYS A 69 -15.53 6.08 -11.01
C LYS A 69 -14.26 5.29 -11.26
N ILE A 70 -13.13 5.96 -11.23
CA ILE A 70 -11.80 5.41 -11.43
C ILE A 70 -11.07 5.34 -10.10
N PHE A 71 -10.41 4.23 -9.85
CA PHE A 71 -9.66 3.98 -8.62
C PHE A 71 -8.51 3.03 -8.87
N LEU A 72 -7.53 3.05 -7.96
CA LEU A 72 -6.36 2.20 -8.00
C LEU A 72 -6.50 1.08 -6.97
N GLU A 73 -6.20 -0.16 -7.33
CA GLU A 73 -6.29 -1.32 -6.43
C GLU A 73 -5.00 -2.16 -6.52
N ARG A 74 -4.46 -2.58 -5.36
CA ARG A 74 -3.40 -3.60 -5.30
C ARG A 74 -4.06 -4.97 -5.35
N GLU A 75 -3.62 -5.82 -6.29
CA GLU A 75 -4.08 -7.20 -6.39
C GLU A 75 -3.85 -7.95 -5.08
N ASN A 76 -4.86 -8.71 -4.65
CA ASN A 76 -4.70 -9.58 -3.51
C ASN A 76 -3.94 -10.85 -3.90
N GLN A 77 -2.63 -10.87 -3.61
CA GLN A 77 -1.76 -12.00 -3.89
C GLN A 77 -1.94 -13.17 -2.89
N ASN A 78 -2.92 -13.09 -1.98
CA ASN A 78 -3.20 -14.10 -0.96
C ASN A 78 -1.99 -14.38 -0.05
N GLU A 79 -1.07 -13.41 0.03
CA GLU A 79 0.12 -13.48 0.86
C GLU A 79 -0.25 -13.08 2.29
N SER A 80 0.12 -13.93 3.24
CA SER A 80 -0.07 -13.63 4.66
C SER A 80 0.77 -12.41 5.01
N PHE A 81 0.26 -11.48 5.82
CA PHE A 81 1.06 -10.39 6.40
C PHE A 81 2.42 -10.88 6.95
N TRP A 82 2.45 -12.10 7.51
CA TRP A 82 3.67 -12.71 8.02
C TRP A 82 4.67 -13.12 6.95
N TYR A 83 4.20 -13.46 5.75
CA TYR A 83 5.05 -13.78 4.61
C TYR A 83 5.71 -12.50 4.07
N ASP A 84 4.95 -11.44 3.81
CA ASP A 84 5.47 -10.12 3.40
C ASP A 84 6.44 -9.54 4.44
N PHE A 85 6.16 -9.77 5.74
CA PHE A 85 6.96 -9.23 6.83
C PHE A 85 8.29 -9.97 7.06
N PHE A 86 8.34 -11.29 6.86
CA PHE A 86 9.51 -12.11 7.21
C PHE A 86 10.26 -12.72 6.02
N VAL A 87 9.63 -12.87 4.85
CA VAL A 87 10.14 -13.73 3.77
C VAL A 87 10.45 -12.94 2.51
N ASP A 88 9.55 -12.07 2.06
CA ASP A 88 9.68 -11.49 0.71
C ASP A 88 9.35 -10.00 0.66
N THR A 89 10.30 -9.17 1.10
CA THR A 89 10.20 -7.71 1.02
C THR A 89 10.39 -7.18 -0.41
N ASN A 90 10.69 -8.03 -1.40
CA ASN A 90 11.07 -7.62 -2.75
C ASN A 90 10.17 -8.23 -3.86
N ALA A 91 9.10 -8.94 -3.50
CA ALA A 91 8.15 -9.46 -4.47
C ALA A 91 7.46 -8.31 -5.23
N PRO A 92 7.37 -8.36 -6.58
CA PRO A 92 6.60 -7.40 -7.34
C PRO A 92 5.11 -7.51 -7.01
N CYS A 93 4.53 -6.41 -6.55
CA CYS A 93 3.09 -6.27 -6.36
C CYS A 93 2.42 -5.92 -7.68
N VAL A 94 1.27 -6.54 -7.94
CA VAL A 94 0.42 -6.22 -9.10
C VAL A 94 -0.57 -5.12 -8.72
N TRP A 95 -0.72 -4.14 -9.59
CA TRP A 95 -1.61 -3.00 -9.43
C TRP A 95 -2.55 -2.90 -10.63
N HIS A 96 -3.79 -2.53 -10.35
CA HIS A 96 -4.82 -2.31 -11.34
C HIS A 96 -5.39 -0.89 -11.22
N LEU A 97 -5.30 -0.12 -12.28
CA LEU A 97 -6.17 1.04 -12.46
C LEU A 97 -7.50 0.53 -12.99
N GLN A 98 -8.59 0.79 -12.27
CA GLN A 98 -9.90 0.21 -12.54
C GLN A 98 -10.98 1.28 -12.69
N TYR A 99 -12.05 0.93 -13.37
CA TYR A 99 -13.31 1.67 -13.34
C TYR A 99 -14.44 0.81 -12.79
N GLN A 100 -15.42 1.45 -12.17
CA GLN A 100 -16.70 0.83 -11.83
C GLN A 100 -17.68 1.02 -12.99
N ASP A 101 -18.19 -0.09 -13.51
CA ASP A 101 -19.19 -0.11 -14.58
C ASP A 101 -20.61 0.06 -14.03
N ASP A 102 -21.59 0.25 -14.92
CA ASP A 102 -22.96 0.63 -14.53
C ASP A 102 -23.69 -0.51 -13.78
N ASP A 103 -23.23 -1.75 -13.95
CA ASP A 103 -23.67 -2.95 -13.23
C ASP A 103 -22.98 -3.12 -11.86
N GLY A 104 -22.11 -2.18 -11.48
CA GLY A 104 -21.30 -2.22 -10.27
C GLY A 104 -20.05 -3.10 -10.36
N SER A 105 -19.81 -3.76 -11.51
CA SER A 105 -18.60 -4.56 -11.72
C SER A 105 -17.35 -3.68 -11.81
N ARG A 106 -16.23 -4.19 -11.30
CA ARG A 106 -14.92 -3.54 -11.43
C ARG A 106 -14.22 -4.10 -12.65
N LYS A 107 -13.71 -3.22 -13.51
CA LYS A 107 -12.99 -3.60 -14.73
C LYS A 107 -11.67 -2.86 -14.80
N ASN A 108 -10.62 -3.58 -15.19
CA ASN A 108 -9.29 -3.02 -15.31
C ASN A 108 -9.21 -2.14 -16.57
N ILE A 109 -8.53 -1.01 -16.43
CA ILE A 109 -8.11 -0.11 -17.50
C ILE A 109 -6.66 -0.41 -17.86
N LEU A 110 -5.85 -0.60 -16.82
CA LEU A 110 -4.41 -0.76 -16.94
C LEU A 110 -3.87 -1.58 -15.76
N THR A 111 -2.98 -2.52 -16.05
CA THR A 111 -2.33 -3.39 -15.08
C THR A 111 -0.81 -3.18 -15.14
N TYR A 112 -0.15 -3.14 -13.98
CA TYR A 112 1.32 -3.01 -13.91
C TYR A 112 1.90 -3.67 -12.64
N ARG A 113 3.21 -3.95 -12.67
CA ARG A 113 3.93 -4.56 -11.54
C ARG A 113 5.02 -3.64 -10.99
N PHE A 114 5.10 -3.53 -9.68
CA PHE A 114 6.09 -2.70 -9.00
C PHE A 114 6.62 -3.40 -7.75
N VAL A 115 7.93 -3.31 -7.52
CA VAL A 115 8.55 -3.81 -6.28
C VAL A 115 8.37 -2.74 -5.21
N ILE A 116 7.84 -3.13 -4.04
CA ILE A 116 7.77 -2.21 -2.90
C ILE A 116 9.19 -2.06 -2.34
N ASP A 117 9.78 -0.87 -2.45
CA ASP A 117 11.07 -0.60 -1.81
C ASP A 117 10.85 -0.26 -0.33
N GLY A 118 10.98 -1.26 0.53
CA GLY A 118 10.78 -1.18 1.98
C GLY A 118 11.94 -0.51 2.72
N GLY A 119 12.13 0.79 2.52
CA GLY A 119 13.06 1.60 3.31
C GLY A 119 12.49 2.00 4.68
N VAL A 120 13.22 1.72 5.78
CA VAL A 120 12.89 2.04 7.19
C VAL A 120 12.83 3.57 7.49
N ALA A 121 12.88 4.44 6.49
CA ALA A 121 12.79 5.88 6.67
C ALA A 121 11.85 6.48 5.63
N GLY A 122 10.67 6.90 6.09
CA GLY A 122 9.81 7.93 5.50
C GLY A 122 9.71 7.97 3.97
N GLY A 123 8.64 7.40 3.42
CA GLY A 123 8.18 7.77 2.08
C GLY A 123 8.63 6.89 0.92
N GLY A 124 8.85 5.59 1.15
CA GLY A 124 8.92 4.61 0.06
C GLY A 124 7.62 4.65 -0.75
N SER A 125 7.71 4.87 -2.07
CA SER A 125 6.53 4.96 -2.91
C SER A 125 5.87 3.59 -3.04
N LEU A 126 4.55 3.57 -2.90
CA LEU A 126 3.71 2.38 -2.78
C LEU A 126 3.40 1.80 -4.17
N GLY A 127 4.31 1.96 -5.13
CA GLY A 127 4.01 1.96 -6.56
C GLY A 127 4.43 3.28 -7.21
N PRO A 128 4.36 3.39 -8.55
CA PRO A 128 4.50 4.66 -9.24
C PRO A 128 3.30 5.55 -8.87
N ASP A 129 3.57 6.82 -8.59
CA ASP A 129 2.49 7.82 -8.48
C ASP A 129 1.85 7.94 -9.87
N ILE A 130 0.51 7.89 -9.95
CA ILE A 130 -0.22 7.97 -11.23
C ILE A 130 -1.14 9.19 -11.22
N GLY A 131 -1.12 9.97 -12.30
CA GLY A 131 -2.07 11.04 -12.57
C GLY A 131 -2.89 10.74 -13.82
N ILE A 132 -4.13 11.21 -13.87
CA ILE A 132 -5.02 11.06 -15.02
C ILE A 132 -5.40 12.44 -15.55
N ASP A 133 -5.00 12.73 -16.78
CA ASP A 133 -5.31 13.97 -17.49
C ASP A 133 -6.28 13.66 -18.64
N GLU A 134 -7.54 14.04 -18.46
CA GLU A 134 -8.59 13.85 -19.46
C GLU A 134 -8.52 14.98 -20.50
N ARG A 135 -8.33 14.59 -21.76
CA ARG A 135 -8.31 15.50 -22.91
C ARG A 135 -9.48 15.19 -23.84
N GLN A 136 -9.70 16.07 -24.81
CA GLN A 136 -10.84 15.97 -25.72
C GLN A 136 -10.87 14.65 -26.52
N ASP A 137 -9.70 14.11 -26.86
CA ASP A 137 -9.52 12.91 -27.69
C ASP A 137 -8.73 11.78 -27.01
N SER A 138 -8.12 12.04 -25.85
CA SER A 138 -7.23 11.08 -25.17
C SER A 138 -7.36 11.14 -23.65
N ILE A 139 -7.02 10.05 -22.97
CA ILE A 139 -6.83 9.96 -21.53
C ILE A 139 -5.34 9.74 -21.29
N VAL A 140 -4.67 10.75 -20.74
CA VAL A 140 -3.23 10.67 -20.49
C VAL A 140 -2.97 10.17 -19.08
N ILE A 141 -2.31 9.03 -18.98
CA ILE A 141 -1.87 8.47 -17.70
C ILE A 141 -0.42 8.91 -17.48
N ILE A 142 -0.22 9.80 -16.51
CA ILE A 142 1.08 10.37 -16.15
C ILE A 142 1.67 9.53 -15.02
N TYR A 143 2.92 9.06 -15.14
CA TYR A 143 3.59 8.24 -14.11
C TYR A 143 5.01 8.72 -13.81
N ASP A 144 5.51 8.52 -12.59
CA ASP A 144 6.87 8.97 -12.18
C ASP A 144 7.96 7.91 -12.32
N ALA A 145 7.60 6.63 -12.34
CA ALA A 145 8.54 5.51 -12.43
C ALA A 145 8.06 4.42 -13.41
N GLU A 146 9.00 3.77 -14.09
CA GLU A 146 8.71 2.63 -14.97
C GLU A 146 8.32 1.40 -14.13
N PRO A 147 7.22 0.71 -14.45
CA PRO A 147 6.94 -0.61 -13.89
C PRO A 147 7.94 -1.67 -14.36
N PHE A 148 8.04 -2.77 -13.61
CA PHE A 148 8.99 -3.85 -13.87
C PHE A 148 8.84 -4.45 -15.27
N ASP A 149 7.60 -4.63 -15.75
CA ASP A 149 7.29 -5.15 -17.09
C ASP A 149 6.59 -4.13 -17.97
N GLY A 150 6.67 -2.86 -17.60
CA GLY A 150 5.85 -1.81 -18.20
C GLY A 150 4.36 -1.96 -17.87
N PHE A 151 3.54 -1.32 -18.69
CA PHE A 151 2.10 -1.25 -18.51
C PHE A 151 1.37 -2.16 -19.51
N THR A 152 0.36 -2.86 -19.01
CA THR A 152 -0.60 -3.60 -19.85
C THR A 152 -1.89 -2.81 -19.91
N ILE A 153 -2.28 -2.36 -21.10
CA ILE A 153 -3.60 -1.73 -21.33
C ILE A 153 -4.63 -2.84 -21.51
N GLU A 154 -5.68 -2.79 -20.70
CA GLU A 154 -6.72 -3.80 -20.69
C GLU A 154 -7.84 -3.42 -21.66
N PRO A 155 -8.54 -4.37 -22.30
CA PRO A 155 -9.63 -4.08 -23.23
C PRO A 155 -10.83 -3.44 -22.52
N GLY A 156 -11.39 -2.38 -23.09
CA GLY A 156 -12.47 -1.62 -22.48
C GLY A 156 -12.80 -0.32 -23.22
N PRO A 157 -13.74 0.48 -22.68
CA PRO A 157 -14.22 1.71 -23.33
C PRO A 157 -13.16 2.83 -23.39
N PHE A 158 -12.07 2.69 -22.64
CA PHE A 158 -11.01 3.68 -22.55
C PHE A 158 -9.74 3.28 -23.32
N SER A 159 -9.59 2.01 -23.72
CA SER A 159 -8.32 1.43 -24.17
C SER A 159 -7.68 2.18 -25.33
N ASP A 160 -8.48 2.55 -26.33
CA ASP A 160 -8.00 3.24 -27.54
C ASP A 160 -7.63 4.71 -27.31
N LYS A 161 -8.03 5.27 -26.15
CA LYS A 161 -7.77 6.67 -25.78
C LYS A 161 -6.59 6.81 -24.83
N ILE A 162 -6.08 5.72 -24.28
CA ILE A 162 -5.01 5.77 -23.28
C ILE A 162 -3.69 6.14 -23.94
N VAL A 163 -3.07 7.18 -23.39
CA VAL A 163 -1.70 7.58 -23.71
C VAL A 163 -0.89 7.54 -22.44
N LEU A 164 0.20 6.76 -22.44
CA LEU A 164 1.11 6.67 -21.30
C LEU A 164 2.18 7.75 -21.42
N GLN A 165 2.31 8.61 -20.41
CA GLN A 165 3.29 9.69 -20.39
C GLN A 165 4.13 9.63 -19.12
N LYS A 166 5.45 9.52 -19.27
CA LYS A 166 6.34 9.69 -18.13
C LYS A 166 6.38 11.15 -17.70
N GLY A 167 6.07 11.42 -16.44
CA GLY A 167 6.21 12.74 -15.84
C GLY A 167 7.70 13.12 -15.74
N ALA A 168 8.03 14.38 -16.04
CA ALA A 168 9.38 14.90 -15.83
C ALA A 168 9.62 15.19 -14.33
N SER A 169 8.55 15.43 -13.58
CA SER A 169 8.57 15.56 -12.12
C SER A 169 7.24 15.12 -11.51
N ARG A 170 7.23 14.81 -10.20
CA ARG A 170 5.99 14.54 -9.47
C ARG A 170 4.97 15.69 -9.52
N LYS A 171 5.39 16.92 -9.84
CA LYS A 171 4.46 18.05 -10.03
C LYS A 171 3.54 17.87 -11.23
N ASP A 172 3.98 17.12 -12.24
CA ASP A 172 3.20 16.88 -13.46
C ASP A 172 2.01 15.94 -13.17
N ILE A 173 2.21 14.99 -12.25
CA ILE A 173 1.16 14.09 -11.75
C ILE A 173 0.13 14.86 -10.93
N ILE A 174 0.59 15.77 -10.07
CA ILE A 174 -0.27 16.62 -9.22
C ILE A 174 -1.10 17.60 -10.06
N SER A 175 -0.59 18.00 -11.24
CA SER A 175 -1.31 18.88 -12.18
C SER A 175 -2.29 18.15 -13.09
N ALA A 176 -2.36 16.82 -13.04
CA ALA A 176 -3.30 16.07 -13.88
C ALA A 176 -4.74 16.42 -13.49
N HIS A 177 -5.59 16.58 -14.50
CA HIS A 177 -6.97 17.01 -14.34
C HIS A 177 -7.90 15.95 -14.92
N CYS A 178 -8.71 15.34 -14.07
CA CYS A 178 -9.89 14.61 -14.52
C CYS A 178 -11.14 15.19 -13.86
N ALA A 179 -12.29 14.92 -14.46
CA ALA A 179 -13.56 15.38 -13.92
C ALA A 179 -13.70 14.93 -12.45
N MET A 180 -13.97 15.90 -11.60
CA MET A 180 -14.13 15.71 -10.16
C MET A 180 -15.61 15.50 -9.87
N GLU A 181 -15.94 14.49 -9.05
CA GLU A 181 -17.23 14.41 -8.34
C GLU A 181 -17.27 15.40 -7.16
#